data_AF-X1KVQ4-F1
#
_entry.id   AF-X1KVQ4-F1
#
_cell.length_a   1.000
_cell.length_b   1.000
_cell.length_c   1.000
_cell.angle_alpha   90.00
_cell.angle_beta   90.00
_cell.angle_gamma   90.00
#
_symmetry.space_group_name_H-M   'P 1'
#
loop_
_entity.id
_entity.type
_entity.pdbx_description
1 polymer ?
#
loop_
_entity_poly.entity_id
_entity_poly.type
_entity_poly.pdbx_seq_one_letter_code
_entity_poly.pdbx_strand_id
1 'polypeptide(L)' 'GGALLAFTMSFDEIIITYFLTGTWTTLPVFIYGMMRFGLSPQVFAISTVVLTFAMVLIVLMAKFTAVREEL' A
#
# COMPACT_ATOMS: atom_id res chain seq x y z
N GLY A 1 4.67 -15.44 3.04
CA GLY A 1 3.94 -15.20 1.78
C GLY A 1 2.69 -14.35 1.96
N GLY A 2 1.66 -14.88 2.63
CA GLY A 2 0.32 -14.27 2.65
C GLY A 2 0.22 -12.82 3.13
N ALA A 3 1.04 -12.39 4.08
CA ALA A 3 1.05 -11.01 4.57
C ALA A 3 1.40 -9.98 3.48
N LEU A 4 2.33 -10.33 2.59
CA LEU A 4 2.75 -9.45 1.49
C LEU A 4 1.65 -9.35 0.43
N LEU A 5 1.01 -10.50 0.10
CA LEU A 5 -0.08 -10.53 -0.86
C LEU A 5 -1.32 -9.78 -0.35
N ALA A 6 -1.65 -9.92 0.94
CA ALA A 6 -2.74 -9.16 1.56
C ALA A 6 -2.47 -7.65 1.53
N PHE A 7 -1.22 -7.23 1.78
CA PHE A 7 -0.83 -5.82 1.65
C PHE A 7 -0.99 -5.33 0.19
N THR A 8 -0.45 -6.05 -0.80
CA THR A 8 -0.57 -5.65 -2.21
C THR A 8 -2.03 -5.59 -2.67
N MET A 9 -2.86 -6.57 -2.32
CA MET A 9 -4.29 -6.56 -2.63
C MET A 9 -5.02 -5.34 -2.07
N SER A 10 -4.65 -4.87 -0.87
CA SER A 10 -5.31 -3.70 -0.27
C SER A 10 -5.17 -2.41 -1.08
N PHE A 11 -4.11 -2.30 -1.90
CA PHE A 11 -3.89 -1.17 -2.81
C PHE A 11 -4.43 -1.41 -4.23
N ASP A 12 -4.83 -2.63 -4.58
CA ASP A 12 -5.36 -2.96 -5.92
C ASP A 12 -6.88 -2.68 -6.01
N GLU A 13 -7.61 -2.92 -4.93
CA GLU A 13 -9.08 -2.81 -4.91
C GLU A 13 -9.62 -1.38 -4.74
N ILE A 14 -8.89 -0.34 -5.15
CA ILE A 14 -9.25 1.07 -4.88
C ILE A 14 -10.63 1.43 -5.47
N ILE A 15 -10.91 1.00 -6.69
CA ILE A 15 -12.17 1.32 -7.38
C ILE A 15 -13.35 0.68 -6.64
N ILE A 16 -13.24 -0.61 -6.29
CA ILE A 16 -14.29 -1.33 -5.58
C ILE A 16 -14.50 -0.71 -4.20
N THR A 17 -13.40 -0.49 -3.48
CA THR A 17 -13.40 0.14 -2.17
C THR A 17 -14.04 1.52 -2.21
N TYR A 18 -13.74 2.34 -3.22
CA TYR A 18 -14.34 3.68 -3.38
C TYR A 18 -15.87 3.65 -3.44
N PHE A 19 -16.45 2.65 -4.10
CA PHE A 19 -17.90 2.49 -4.19
C PHE A 19 -18.53 1.86 -2.94
N LEU A 20 -17.75 1.09 -2.16
CA LEU A 20 -18.20 0.45 -0.93
C LEU A 20 -18.02 1.33 0.32
N THR A 21 -17.02 2.22 0.32
CA THR A 21 -16.72 3.09 1.46
C THR A 21 -17.70 4.25 1.52
N GLY A 22 -18.37 4.42 2.67
CA GLY A 22 -19.28 5.54 2.93
C GLY A 22 -18.62 6.65 3.76
N THR A 23 -18.62 6.47 5.08
CA THR A 23 -18.18 7.51 6.03
C THR A 23 -16.67 7.55 6.27
N TRP A 24 -15.98 6.43 6.02
CA TRP A 24 -14.56 6.28 6.30
C TRP A 24 -13.77 6.10 4.99
N THR A 25 -12.81 6.98 4.75
CA THR A 25 -11.92 6.89 3.59
C THR A 25 -10.67 6.10 3.94
N THR A 26 -10.36 5.07 3.15
CA THR A 26 -9.08 4.36 3.27
C THR A 26 -7.94 5.18 2.68
N LEU A 27 -6.70 4.90 3.10
CA LEU A 27 -5.52 5.60 2.60
C LEU A 27 -5.40 5.59 1.06
N PRO A 28 -5.59 4.45 0.35
CA PRO A 28 -5.53 4.42 -1.10
C PRO A 28 -6.62 5.27 -1.77
N VAL A 29 -7.85 5.21 -1.23
CA VAL A 29 -8.98 6.02 -1.72
C VAL A 29 -8.74 7.51 -1.50
N PHE A 30 -8.14 7.89 -0.37
CA PHE A 30 -7.79 9.28 -0.08
C PHE A 30 -6.73 9.83 -1.05
N ILE A 31 -5.67 9.06 -1.32
CA ILE A 31 -4.64 9.42 -2.32
C ILE A 31 -5.27 9.56 -3.71
N TYR A 32 -6.10 8.60 -4.12
CA TYR A 32 -6.84 8.66 -5.36
C TYR A 32 -7.74 9.91 -5.44
N GLY A 33 -8.41 10.27 -4.33
CA GLY A 33 -9.18 11.51 -4.19
C GLY A 33 -8.35 12.76 -4.47
N MET A 34 -7.18 12.90 -3.83
CA MET A 34 -6.29 14.05 -4.02
C MET A 34 -5.78 14.17 -5.46
N MET A 35 -5.40 13.04 -6.08
CA MET A 35 -4.92 13.03 -7.47
C MET A 35 -5.95 13.56 -8.47
N ARG A 36 -7.25 13.36 -8.19
CA ARG A 36 -8.34 13.85 -9.07
C ARG A 36 -8.46 15.37 -9.12
N PHE A 37 -8.00 16.07 -8.08
CA PHE A 37 -8.03 17.54 -8.01
C PHE A 37 -6.70 18.19 -8.40
N GLY A 38 -5.67 17.38 -8.68
CA GLY A 38 -4.35 17.83 -9.11
C GLY A 38 -3.22 17.12 -8.36
N LEU A 39 -2.04 17.07 -8.98
CA LEU A 39 -0.85 16.49 -8.36
C LEU A 39 -0.24 17.50 -7.38
N SER A 40 -0.55 17.35 -6.10
CA SER A 40 0.07 18.15 -5.04
C SER A 40 1.37 17.50 -4.55
N PRO A 41 2.34 18.29 -4.03
CA PRO A 41 3.56 17.75 -3.41
C PRO A 41 3.29 16.75 -2.28
N GLN A 42 2.12 16.88 -1.63
CA GLN A 42 1.69 16.02 -0.54
C GLN A 42 1.40 14.59 -1.02
N VAL A 43 0.81 14.43 -2.21
CA VAL A 43 0.54 13.12 -2.82
C VAL A 43 1.84 12.36 -3.06
N PHE A 44 2.87 13.04 -3.57
CA PHE A 44 4.17 12.44 -3.80
C PHE A 44 4.85 12.03 -2.49
N ALA A 45 4.79 12.89 -1.46
CA ALA A 45 5.34 12.57 -0.14
C ALA A 45 4.72 11.30 0.46
N ILE A 46 3.38 11.20 0.45
CA ILE A 46 2.67 10.02 0.98
C ILE A 46 2.99 8.78 0.15
N SER A 47 3.01 8.90 -1.18
CA SER A 47 3.34 7.78 -2.07
C SER A 47 4.75 7.24 -1.81
N THR A 48 5.74 8.12 -1.61
CA THR A 48 7.11 7.70 -1.27
C THR A 48 7.18 6.98 0.07
N VAL A 49 6.45 7.45 1.09
CA VAL A 49 6.39 6.78 2.40
C VAL A 49 5.79 5.38 2.27
N VAL A 50 4.66 5.25 1.59
CA VAL A 50 3.99 3.96 1.35
C VAL A 50 4.88 3.00 0.57
N LEU A 51 5.55 3.49 -0.48
CA LEU A 51 6.48 2.71 -1.28
C LEU A 51 7.67 2.21 -0.44
N THR A 52 8.26 3.10 0.37
CA THR A 52 9.38 2.75 1.25
C THR A 52 8.96 1.70 2.27
N PHE A 53 7.77 1.86 2.87
CA PHE A 53 7.21 0.89 3.80
C PHE A 53 6.99 -0.48 3.15
N ALA A 54 6.43 -0.51 1.93
CA ALA A 54 6.25 -1.74 1.16
C ALA A 54 7.59 -2.43 0.88
N MET A 55 8.62 -1.67 0.46
CA MET A 55 9.96 -2.20 0.23
C MET A 55 10.58 -2.79 1.50
N VAL A 56 10.44 -2.11 2.64
CA VAL A 56 10.93 -2.62 3.93
C VAL A 56 10.23 -3.94 4.29
N LEU A 57 8.91 -4.02 4.13
CA LEU A 57 8.15 -5.25 4.36
C LEU A 57 8.61 -6.40 3.45
N ILE A 58 8.85 -6.12 2.17
CA ILE A 58 9.36 -7.10 1.20
C ILE A 58 10.73 -7.63 1.64
N VAL A 59 11.66 -6.73 1.94
CA VAL A 59 13.03 -7.11 2.35
C VAL A 59 13.00 -7.92 3.64
N LEU A 60 12.23 -7.48 4.64
CA LEU A 60 12.08 -8.22 5.89
C LEU A 60 11.53 -9.62 5.65
N MET A 61 10.42 -9.74 4.91
CA MET A 61 9.81 -11.04 4.60
C MET A 61 10.74 -11.94 3.78
N ALA A 62 11.48 -11.38 2.83
CA ALA A 62 12.47 -12.11 2.04
C ALA A 62 13.59 -12.64 2.94
N LYS A 63 14.14 -11.80 3.83
CA LYS A 63 15.15 -12.23 4.80
C LYS A 63 14.62 -13.28 5.78
N PHE A 64 13.42 -13.12 6.32
CA PHE A 64 12.80 -14.12 7.20
C PHE A 64 12.57 -15.46 6.49
N THR A 65 12.23 -15.44 5.21
CA THR A 65 12.04 -16.67 4.43
C THR A 65 13.38 -17.33 4.11
N ALA A 66 14.39 -16.56 3.69
CA ALA A 66 15.73 -17.06 3.39
C ALA A 66 16.45 -17.62 4.64
N VAL A 67 16.33 -16.95 5.79
CA VAL A 67 16.87 -17.45 7.08
C VAL A 67 16.24 -18.79 7.48
N ARG A 68 15.01 -19.06 7.04
CA ARG A 68 14.35 -20.34 7.29
C ARG A 68 14.85 -21.47 6.38
N GLU A 69 15.49 -21.16 5.25
CA GLU A 69 16.11 -22.17 4.37
C GLU A 69 17.53 -22.56 4.81
N GLU A 70 18.20 -21.74 5.61
CA GLU A 70 19.53 -22.03 6.16
C GLU A 70 19.51 -22.88 7.46
N LEU A 71 18.32 -23.22 7.96
CA LEU A 71 18.07 -24.06 9.16
C LEU A 71 17.48 -25.42 8.78
#